data_AF-A0AAV3P479-F1
#
_entry.id   AF-A0AAV3P479-F1
#
_cell.length_a   1.000
_cell.length_b   1.000
_cell.length_c   1.000
_cell.angle_alpha   90.00
_cell.angle_beta   90.00
_cell.angle_gamma   90.00
#
_symmetry.space_group_name_H-M   'P 1'
#
loop_
_entity.id
_entity.type
_entity.pdbx_description
1 polymer ?
#
loop_
_entity_poly.entity_id
_entity_poly.type
_entity_poly.pdbx_seq_one_letter_code
_entity_poly.pdbx_strand_id
1 'polypeptide(L)'
;MEMEEEDTLLPPTTTHLSPSPNPTPPPSSTSPTNSRTIQELSLSGQTHLEDTIQAAFHILSAMNDELCNPILWSTQFPNSALTNDAPSEIGGGALNEARLTYKSSIASLRSVLTTISNSLKTSEGSPMTSSSPTDEADIDTLEERASSLEKELINKNKSLKLLIDQLREVISDISTWQSPCSV
;
A
#
# COMPACT_ATOMS: atom_id res chain seq x y z
N MET A 1 -22.44 76.53 -36.15
CA MET A 1 -23.74 75.95 -36.51
C MET A 1 -23.58 75.50 -37.94
N GLU A 2 -23.66 74.18 -38.12
CA GLU A 2 -23.75 73.44 -39.39
C GLU A 2 -22.57 73.55 -40.39
N MET A 3 -21.84 72.44 -40.51
CA MET A 3 -21.12 72.07 -41.73
C MET A 3 -21.73 70.74 -42.21
N GLU A 4 -22.53 70.82 -43.27
CA GLU A 4 -22.89 69.75 -44.19
C GLU A 4 -21.61 69.29 -44.92
N GLU A 5 -21.32 67.99 -44.96
CA GLU A 5 -21.69 67.01 -46.01
C GLU A 5 -20.94 67.24 -47.33
N GLU A 6 -19.91 66.42 -47.59
CA GLU A 6 -19.40 66.16 -48.95
C GLU A 6 -19.01 64.69 -49.09
N ASP A 7 -19.39 64.18 -50.25
CA ASP A 7 -19.61 62.80 -50.68
C ASP A 7 -18.41 62.26 -51.48
N THR A 8 -18.47 60.97 -51.83
CA THR A 8 -17.88 60.32 -53.02
C THR A 8 -16.48 59.68 -52.94
N LEU A 9 -16.42 58.34 -53.01
CA LEU A 9 -15.80 57.55 -54.12
C LEU A 9 -15.74 56.00 -53.85
N LEU A 10 -16.73 55.25 -54.40
CA LEU A 10 -16.70 53.97 -55.19
C LEU A 10 -15.91 52.69 -54.71
N PRO A 11 -16.05 51.49 -55.33
CA PRO A 11 -17.23 50.62 -55.62
C PRO A 11 -16.95 49.10 -55.24
N PRO A 12 -17.45 48.03 -55.94
CA PRO A 12 -18.27 46.95 -55.36
C PRO A 12 -17.60 45.56 -55.15
N THR A 13 -18.32 44.69 -54.43
CA THR A 13 -18.35 43.21 -54.44
C THR A 13 -17.09 42.42 -54.79
N THR A 14 -16.55 41.67 -53.83
CA THR A 14 -15.89 40.39 -54.10
C THR A 14 -16.20 39.37 -53.00
N THR A 15 -16.98 38.36 -53.41
CA THR A 15 -17.16 37.08 -52.73
C THR A 15 -15.80 36.40 -52.55
N HIS A 16 -15.36 36.20 -51.31
CA HIS A 16 -14.28 35.27 -50.99
C HIS A 16 -14.80 34.20 -50.03
N LEU A 17 -15.14 33.05 -50.61
CA LEU A 17 -15.47 31.81 -49.92
C LEU A 17 -14.32 31.43 -48.98
N SER A 18 -14.56 31.46 -47.67
CA SER A 18 -13.69 30.82 -46.70
C SER A 18 -14.00 29.32 -46.65
N PRO A 19 -13.00 28.43 -46.66
CA PRO A 19 -13.20 27.00 -46.47
C PRO A 19 -13.56 26.71 -45.01
N SER A 20 -14.62 25.91 -44.84
CA SER A 20 -15.04 25.32 -43.58
C SER A 20 -13.91 24.49 -42.95
N PRO A 21 -13.57 24.64 -41.66
CA PRO A 21 -12.71 23.68 -41.00
C PRO A 21 -13.52 22.40 -40.72
N ASN A 22 -13.04 21.33 -41.35
CA ASN A 22 -13.43 19.94 -41.13
C ASN A 22 -13.61 19.61 -39.62
N PRO A 23 -14.66 18.85 -39.22
CA PRO A 23 -14.80 18.39 -37.85
C PRO A 23 -13.69 17.40 -37.51
N THR A 24 -12.91 17.75 -36.50
CA THR A 24 -11.92 16.90 -35.83
C THR A 24 -12.58 15.58 -35.41
N PRO A 25 -11.97 14.41 -35.66
CA PRO A 25 -12.46 13.16 -35.10
C PRO A 25 -12.39 13.21 -33.56
N PRO A 26 -13.35 12.59 -32.84
CA PRO A 26 -13.33 12.56 -31.38
C PRO A 26 -12.07 11.83 -30.90
N PRO A 27 -11.43 12.28 -29.80
CA PRO A 27 -10.36 11.52 -29.20
C PRO A 27 -10.89 10.15 -28.79
N SER A 28 -10.20 9.11 -29.24
CA SER A 28 -10.38 7.72 -28.87
C SER A 28 -10.64 7.59 -27.38
N SER A 29 -11.71 6.87 -27.05
CA SER A 29 -12.12 6.47 -25.72
C SER A 29 -11.00 5.73 -24.99
N THR A 30 -10.21 6.45 -24.19
CA THR A 30 -9.42 5.88 -23.11
C THR A 30 -10.33 5.77 -21.89
N SER A 31 -10.98 4.62 -21.72
CA SER A 31 -11.58 4.23 -20.44
C SER A 31 -10.93 2.93 -19.96
N PRO A 32 -9.78 3.07 -19.29
CA PRO A 32 -9.52 2.34 -18.06
C PRO A 32 -8.91 3.29 -17.01
N THR A 33 -9.59 4.38 -16.66
CA THR A 33 -9.06 5.37 -15.69
C THR A 33 -9.46 5.05 -14.26
N ASN A 34 -10.67 4.55 -14.01
CA ASN A 34 -11.13 4.25 -12.65
C ASN A 34 -10.31 3.14 -11.97
N SER A 35 -9.95 2.07 -12.68
CA SER A 35 -9.17 0.97 -12.10
C SER A 35 -7.76 1.39 -11.71
N ARG A 36 -7.10 2.24 -12.54
CA ARG A 36 -5.76 2.77 -12.25
C ARG A 36 -5.77 3.68 -11.01
N THR A 37 -6.80 4.50 -10.87
CA THR A 37 -7.02 5.34 -9.68
C THR A 37 -7.37 4.53 -8.45
N ILE A 38 -8.19 3.48 -8.57
CA ILE A 38 -8.53 2.59 -7.44
C ILE A 38 -7.31 1.78 -6.99
N GLN A 39 -6.46 1.32 -7.92
CA GLN A 39 -5.20 0.65 -7.60
C GLN A 39 -4.24 1.57 -6.83
N GLU A 40 -4.11 2.82 -7.27
CA GLU A 40 -3.32 3.85 -6.59
C GLU A 40 -3.87 4.16 -5.19
N LEU A 41 -5.19 4.29 -5.06
CA LEU A 41 -5.87 4.45 -3.76
C LEU A 41 -5.66 3.23 -2.86
N SER A 42 -5.61 2.03 -3.42
CA SER A 42 -5.38 0.79 -2.67
C SER A 42 -3.95 0.75 -2.11
N LEU A 43 -2.95 1.07 -2.94
CA LEU A 43 -1.56 1.17 -2.52
C LEU A 43 -1.36 2.28 -1.48
N SER A 44 -1.94 3.46 -1.73
CA SER A 44 -1.90 4.58 -0.79
C SER A 44 -2.59 4.23 0.52
N GLY A 45 -3.72 3.51 0.49
CA GLY A 45 -4.41 3.02 1.67
C GLY A 45 -3.55 2.09 2.52
N GLN A 46 -2.77 1.21 1.88
CA GLN A 46 -1.80 0.37 2.57
C GLN A 46 -0.70 1.19 3.27
N THR A 47 -0.12 2.17 2.57
CA THR A 47 0.91 3.04 3.18
C THR A 47 0.37 3.79 4.39
N HIS A 48 -0.83 4.38 4.30
CA HIS A 48 -1.43 5.07 5.46
C HIS A 48 -1.74 4.13 6.63
N LEU A 49 -2.06 2.85 6.37
CA LEU A 49 -2.23 1.87 7.42
C LEU A 49 -0.92 1.61 8.16
N GLU A 50 0.18 1.41 7.42
CA GLU A 50 1.52 1.21 7.98
C GLU A 50 1.98 2.43 8.79
N ASP A 51 1.76 3.64 8.27
CA ASP A 51 2.05 4.90 8.97
C ASP A 51 1.22 5.05 10.26
N THR A 52 -0.05 4.64 10.23
CA THR A 52 -0.92 4.67 11.42
C THR A 52 -0.40 3.71 12.49
N ILE A 53 0.02 2.50 12.09
CA ILE A 53 0.60 1.51 13.00
C ILE A 53 1.90 2.04 13.62
N GLN A 54 2.78 2.62 12.80
CA GLN A 54 4.05 3.17 13.25
C GLN A 54 3.86 4.34 14.22
N ALA A 55 2.93 5.26 13.90
CA ALA A 55 2.62 6.38 14.77
C ALA A 55 2.00 5.90 16.10
N ALA A 56 1.13 4.88 16.07
CA ALA A 56 0.58 4.28 17.30
C ALA A 56 1.67 3.64 18.16
N PHE A 57 2.61 2.92 17.56
CA PHE A 57 3.77 2.37 18.26
C PHE A 57 4.63 3.47 18.88
N HIS A 58 4.86 4.55 18.15
CA HIS A 58 5.63 5.70 18.65
C HIS A 58 4.92 6.38 19.84
N ILE A 59 3.59 6.53 19.81
CA ILE A 59 2.81 7.03 20.96
C ILE A 59 3.05 6.15 22.19
N LEU A 60 2.91 4.83 22.04
CA LEU A 60 3.09 3.88 23.15
C LEU A 60 4.52 3.92 23.69
N SER A 61 5.51 4.02 22.81
CA SER A 61 6.92 4.09 23.20
C SER A 61 7.23 5.38 23.93
N ALA A 62 6.77 6.53 23.42
CA ALA A 62 6.95 7.83 24.08
C ALA A 62 6.24 7.87 25.44
N MET A 63 5.03 7.31 25.55
CA MET A 63 4.33 7.15 26.82
C MET A 63 5.11 6.26 27.78
N ASN A 64 5.67 5.15 27.28
CA ASN A 64 6.48 4.25 28.08
C ASN A 64 7.76 4.94 28.58
N ASP A 65 8.43 5.73 27.76
CA ASP A 65 9.64 6.47 28.14
C ASP A 65 9.33 7.54 29.21
N GLU A 66 8.20 8.25 29.09
CA GLU A 66 7.73 9.20 30.09
C GLU A 66 7.39 8.51 31.42
N LEU A 67 6.76 7.33 31.36
CA LEU A 67 6.39 6.54 32.53
C LEU A 67 7.56 5.74 33.13
N CYS A 68 8.63 5.48 32.38
CA CYS A 68 9.78 4.74 32.89
C CYS A 68 10.91 5.65 33.38
N ASN A 69 10.77 6.98 33.24
CA ASN A 69 11.81 7.92 33.63
C ASN A 69 11.52 8.58 35.00
N PRO A 70 12.18 8.14 36.10
CA PRO A 70 11.95 8.68 37.45
C PRO A 70 12.37 10.14 37.62
N ILE A 71 13.19 10.69 36.71
CA ILE A 71 13.60 12.11 36.73
C ILE A 71 12.39 13.01 36.40
N LEU A 72 11.48 12.56 35.54
CA LEU A 72 10.29 13.30 35.14
C LEU A 72 9.21 13.35 36.23
N TRP A 73 9.24 12.40 37.16
CA TRP A 73 8.33 12.37 38.30
C TRP A 73 8.78 13.30 39.43
N SER A 74 10.07 13.64 39.49
CA SER A 74 10.66 14.39 40.60
C SER A 74 10.51 15.91 40.48
N THR A 75 10.02 16.44 39.35
CA THR A 75 9.95 17.88 39.08
C THR A 75 8.65 18.56 39.55
N GLN A 76 7.75 17.86 40.23
CA GLN A 76 6.45 18.40 40.64
C GLN A 76 6.52 19.10 42.02
N PHE A 77 7.25 20.21 42.13
CA PHE A 77 6.98 21.24 43.15
C PHE A 77 7.19 22.64 42.54
N PRO A 78 6.15 23.50 42.49
CA PRO A 78 6.23 24.79 41.85
C PRO A 78 6.80 25.79 42.84
N ASN A 79 7.87 26.50 42.46
CA ASN A 79 8.20 27.82 43.02
C ASN A 79 9.10 28.57 42.04
N SER A 80 8.49 29.21 41.04
CA SER A 80 8.73 30.62 40.74
C SER A 80 7.89 31.06 39.56
N ALA A 81 7.19 32.16 39.79
CA ALA A 81 6.51 32.93 38.77
C ALA A 81 7.50 33.51 37.74
N LEU A 82 6.94 33.82 36.56
CA LEU A 82 7.47 34.70 35.50
C LEU A 82 8.60 34.10 34.65
N THR A 83 8.24 33.54 33.50
CA THR A 83 8.37 34.20 32.18
C THR A 83 7.57 33.39 31.15
N ASN A 84 6.64 34.06 30.47
CA ASN A 84 6.14 33.57 29.20
C ASN A 84 7.35 33.48 28.24
N ASP A 85 7.37 32.46 27.38
CA ASP A 85 8.31 32.29 26.25
C ASP A 85 9.55 31.38 26.45
N ALA A 86 9.40 30.26 27.15
CA ALA A 86 10.23 29.07 26.90
C ALA A 86 9.31 27.84 26.75
N PRO A 87 9.38 27.07 25.63
CA PRO A 87 8.61 25.84 25.54
C PRO A 87 9.13 24.89 26.61
N SER A 88 8.23 24.47 27.49
CA SER A 88 8.48 23.41 28.47
C SER A 88 8.64 22.10 27.71
N GLU A 89 9.85 21.88 27.20
CA GLU A 89 10.28 20.76 26.36
C GLU A 89 10.91 19.66 27.24
N ILE A 90 10.29 19.36 28.39
CA ILE A 90 10.88 18.44 29.39
C ILE A 90 10.18 17.06 29.41
N GLY A 91 9.12 16.84 28.63
CA GLY A 91 8.52 15.50 28.53
C GLY A 91 7.18 15.49 27.81
N GLY A 92 7.20 15.81 26.51
CA GLY A 92 5.95 15.80 25.74
C GLY A 92 6.07 16.13 24.25
N GLY A 93 7.26 16.50 23.76
CA GLY A 93 7.50 16.77 22.34
C GLY A 93 7.27 15.54 21.46
N ALA A 94 7.97 14.44 21.74
CA ALA A 94 7.86 13.19 21.00
C ALA A 94 6.44 12.59 21.05
N LEU A 95 5.79 12.63 22.22
CA LEU A 95 4.43 12.15 22.38
C LEU A 95 3.42 13.01 21.60
N ASN A 96 3.56 14.33 21.61
CA ASN A 96 2.69 15.23 20.85
C ASN A 96 2.90 15.08 19.33
N GLU A 97 4.14 14.89 18.90
CA GLU A 97 4.47 14.61 17.50
C GLU A 97 3.86 13.28 17.03
N ALA A 98 4.03 12.20 17.79
CA ALA A 98 3.47 10.89 17.48
C ALA A 98 1.92 10.91 17.43
N ARG A 99 1.29 11.71 18.30
CA ARG A 99 -0.17 11.94 18.26
C ARG A 99 -0.60 12.70 17.01
N LEU A 100 0.18 13.70 16.58
CA LEU A 100 -0.12 14.47 15.39
C LEU A 100 -0.03 13.60 14.13
N THR A 101 1.03 12.81 13.99
CA THR A 101 1.24 11.90 12.85
C THR A 101 0.18 10.82 12.79
N TYR A 102 -0.19 10.23 13.93
CA TYR A 102 -1.29 9.25 14.02
C TYR A 102 -2.63 9.84 13.54
N LYS A 103 -2.97 11.04 14.00
CA LYS A 103 -4.20 11.73 13.58
C LYS A 103 -4.20 12.05 12.08
N SER A 104 -3.06 12.54 11.57
CA SER A 104 -2.88 12.85 10.16
C SER A 104 -3.05 11.62 9.28
N SER A 105 -2.34 10.53 9.61
CA SER A 105 -2.39 9.28 8.86
C SER A 105 -3.79 8.65 8.85
N ILE A 106 -4.50 8.69 9.98
CA ILE A 106 -5.90 8.24 10.04
C ILE A 106 -6.83 9.09 9.18
N ALA A 107 -6.64 10.41 9.15
CA ALA A 107 -7.46 11.28 8.32
C ALA A 107 -7.30 10.91 6.84
N SER A 108 -6.06 10.69 6.39
CA SER A 108 -5.77 10.24 5.03
C SER A 108 -6.34 8.85 4.75
N LEU A 109 -6.17 7.88 5.66
CA LEU A 109 -6.74 6.54 5.52
C LEU A 109 -8.27 6.57 5.39
N ARG A 110 -8.95 7.38 6.20
CA ARG A 110 -10.40 7.57 6.11
C ARG A 110 -10.82 8.22 4.80
N SER A 111 -10.02 9.14 4.28
CA SER A 111 -10.27 9.76 2.97
C SER A 111 -10.18 8.73 1.84
N VAL A 112 -9.14 7.89 1.84
CA VAL A 112 -8.98 6.78 0.87
C VAL A 112 -10.14 5.81 0.94
N LEU A 113 -10.52 5.35 2.13
CA LEU A 113 -11.66 4.44 2.32
C LEU A 113 -12.98 5.05 1.84
N THR A 114 -13.20 6.33 2.10
CA THR A 114 -14.40 7.05 1.64
C THR A 114 -14.42 7.14 0.11
N THR A 115 -13.28 7.44 -0.50
CA THR A 115 -13.13 7.54 -1.95
C THR A 115 -13.38 6.19 -2.63
N ILE A 116 -12.82 5.10 -2.09
CA ILE A 116 -13.06 3.73 -2.58
C ILE A 116 -14.53 3.32 -2.38
N SER A 117 -15.13 3.65 -1.22
CA SER A 117 -16.54 3.34 -0.96
C SER A 117 -17.48 4.07 -1.92
N ASN A 118 -17.18 5.34 -2.21
CA ASN A 118 -17.96 6.13 -3.15
C ASN A 118 -17.78 5.67 -4.61
N SER A 119 -16.58 5.22 -5.00
CA SER A 119 -16.37 4.66 -6.34
C SER A 119 -17.05 3.31 -6.55
N LEU A 120 -17.27 2.54 -5.48
CA LEU A 120 -18.03 1.29 -5.54
C LEU A 120 -19.55 1.52 -5.61
N LYS A 121 -20.06 2.53 -4.91
CA LYS A 121 -21.50 2.86 -4.89
C LYS A 121 -22.03 3.47 -6.19
N THR A 122 -21.17 4.00 -7.06
CA THR A 122 -21.56 4.53 -8.37
C THR A 122 -21.55 3.46 -9.47
N SER A 123 -21.25 2.21 -9.14
CA SER A 123 -21.37 1.05 -10.02
C SER A 123 -22.49 0.11 -9.53
N GLU A 124 -23.74 0.57 -9.62
CA GLU A 124 -24.87 -0.36 -9.56
C GLU A 124 -24.91 -1.17 -10.85
N GLY A 125 -24.56 -2.46 -10.75
CA GLY A 125 -24.88 -3.47 -11.76
C GLY A 125 -23.70 -4.09 -12.51
N SER A 126 -22.72 -4.69 -11.82
CA SER A 126 -21.99 -5.82 -12.41
C SER A 126 -21.36 -6.71 -11.33
N PRO A 127 -21.54 -8.05 -11.37
CA PRO A 127 -20.81 -8.95 -10.50
C PRO A 127 -19.34 -8.93 -10.90
N MET A 128 -18.49 -8.44 -10.00
CA MET A 128 -17.05 -8.37 -10.20
C MET A 128 -16.43 -9.76 -10.04
N THR A 129 -16.47 -10.54 -11.10
CA THR A 129 -15.44 -11.55 -11.40
C THR A 129 -14.55 -10.96 -12.49
N SER A 130 -13.51 -10.25 -12.08
CA SER A 130 -12.47 -9.79 -12.99
C SER A 130 -11.12 -10.16 -12.41
N SER A 131 -10.76 -11.45 -12.46
CA SER A 131 -9.35 -11.80 -12.59
C SER A 131 -8.93 -11.41 -13.99
N SER A 132 -7.90 -10.57 -14.08
CA SER A 132 -7.29 -10.23 -15.36
C SER A 132 -6.58 -11.48 -15.89
N PRO A 133 -6.60 -11.77 -17.21
CA PRO A 133 -6.03 -13.01 -17.78
C PRO A 133 -4.50 -13.13 -17.62
N THR A 134 -3.84 -12.10 -17.09
CA THR A 134 -2.40 -12.11 -16.77
C THR A 134 -2.11 -12.68 -15.38
N ASP A 135 -2.92 -12.35 -14.37
CA ASP A 135 -2.72 -12.86 -13.00
C ASP A 135 -3.11 -14.34 -12.90
N GLU A 136 -4.10 -14.78 -13.69
CA GLU A 136 -4.55 -16.18 -13.73
C GLU A 136 -3.46 -17.14 -14.23
N ALA A 137 -2.72 -16.77 -15.28
CA ALA A 137 -1.66 -17.62 -15.85
C ALA A 137 -0.46 -17.77 -14.90
N ASP A 138 -0.12 -16.72 -14.14
CA ASP A 138 0.96 -16.79 -13.15
C ASP A 138 0.56 -17.65 -11.95
N ILE A 139 -0.73 -17.63 -11.55
CA ILE A 139 -1.29 -18.49 -10.51
C ILE A 139 -1.18 -19.97 -10.91
N ASP A 140 -1.56 -20.32 -12.15
CA ASP A 140 -1.45 -21.70 -12.66
C ASP A 140 0.01 -22.20 -12.62
N THR A 141 0.97 -21.37 -13.02
CA THR A 141 2.39 -21.77 -13.00
C THR A 141 2.93 -21.92 -11.57
N LEU A 142 2.48 -21.10 -10.63
CA LEU A 142 2.87 -21.20 -9.23
C LEU A 142 2.28 -22.46 -8.57
N GLU A 143 1.04 -22.82 -8.91
CA GLU A 143 0.40 -24.05 -8.45
C GLU A 143 1.12 -25.29 -8.99
N GLU A 144 1.53 -25.28 -10.27
CA GLU A 144 2.33 -26.36 -10.86
C GLU A 144 3.70 -26.50 -10.16
N ARG A 145 4.37 -25.38 -9.88
CA ARG A 145 5.65 -25.37 -9.14
C ARG A 145 5.51 -25.92 -7.73
N ALA A 146 4.45 -25.54 -7.02
CA ALA A 146 4.15 -26.05 -5.69
C ALA A 146 3.90 -27.56 -5.72
N SER A 147 3.08 -28.03 -6.66
CA SER A 147 2.78 -29.45 -6.87
C SER A 147 4.04 -30.28 -7.17
N SER A 148 4.94 -29.73 -8.02
CA SER A 148 6.21 -30.37 -8.34
C SER A 148 7.12 -30.49 -7.11
N LEU A 149 7.21 -29.42 -6.31
CA LEU A 149 8.04 -29.39 -5.11
C LEU A 149 7.53 -30.35 -4.03
N GLU A 150 6.21 -30.44 -3.83
CA GLU A 150 5.60 -31.41 -2.92
C GLU A 150 5.91 -32.85 -3.33
N LYS A 151 5.79 -33.15 -4.63
CA LYS A 151 6.14 -34.48 -5.17
C LYS A 151 7.62 -34.81 -4.95
N GLU A 152 8.52 -33.86 -5.17
CA GLU A 152 9.95 -34.04 -4.93
C GLU A 152 10.25 -34.25 -3.44
N LEU A 153 9.61 -33.49 -2.55
CA LEU A 153 9.76 -33.62 -1.10
C LEU A 153 9.34 -35.02 -0.62
N ILE A 154 8.19 -35.50 -1.09
CA ILE A 154 7.70 -36.85 -0.78
C ILE A 154 8.67 -37.91 -1.30
N ASN A 155 9.17 -37.75 -2.53
CA ASN A 155 10.13 -38.68 -3.11
C ASN A 155 11.46 -38.72 -2.34
N LYS A 156 12.01 -37.56 -1.96
CA LYS A 156 13.23 -37.48 -1.15
C LYS A 156 13.03 -38.04 0.24
N ASN A 157 11.89 -37.80 0.88
CA ASN A 157 11.56 -38.40 2.17
C ASN A 157 11.52 -39.93 2.08
N LYS A 158 10.91 -40.48 1.02
CA LYS A 158 10.91 -41.93 0.76
C LYS A 158 12.33 -42.50 0.60
N SER A 159 13.20 -41.80 -0.13
CA SER A 159 14.61 -42.21 -0.28
C SER A 159 15.37 -42.19 1.05
N LEU A 160 15.21 -41.14 1.85
CA LEU A 160 15.82 -41.04 3.18
C LEU A 160 15.35 -42.18 4.09
N LYS A 161 14.05 -42.51 4.05
CA LYS A 161 13.50 -43.62 4.84
C LYS A 161 14.14 -44.96 4.46
N LEU A 162 14.28 -45.23 3.16
CA LEU A 162 14.95 -46.43 2.68
C LEU A 162 16.41 -46.51 3.17
N LEU A 163 17.16 -45.41 3.09
CA LEU A 163 18.54 -45.37 3.57
C LEU A 163 18.63 -45.58 5.09
N ILE A 164 17.70 -45.00 5.85
CA ILE A 164 17.61 -45.21 7.30
C ILE A 164 17.31 -46.68 7.62
N ASP A 165 16.38 -47.30 6.89
CA ASP A 165 16.02 -48.71 7.08
C ASP A 165 17.21 -49.64 6.77
N GLN A 166 17.93 -49.37 5.68
CA GLN A 166 19.16 -50.08 5.34
C GLN A 166 20.25 -49.93 6.42
N LEU A 167 20.46 -48.71 6.94
CA LEU A 167 21.42 -48.51 8.04
C LEU A 167 21.01 -49.29 9.30
N ARG A 168 19.70 -49.31 9.61
CA ARG A 168 19.18 -50.06 10.77
C ARG A 168 19.39 -51.56 10.61
N GLU A 169 19.19 -52.10 9.41
CA GLU A 169 19.46 -53.50 9.08
C GLU A 169 20.94 -53.83 9.26
N VAL A 170 21.84 -53.03 8.70
CA VAL A 170 23.29 -53.22 8.85
C VAL A 170 23.73 -53.16 10.33
N ILE A 171 23.21 -52.21 11.09
CA ILE A 171 23.50 -52.12 12.54
C ILE A 171 22.98 -53.36 13.28
N SER A 172 21.79 -53.85 12.93
CA SER A 172 21.22 -55.07 13.48
C SER A 172 22.12 -56.27 13.20
N ASP A 173 22.54 -56.45 11.95
CA ASP A 173 23.44 -57.53 11.55
C ASP A 173 24.75 -57.45 12.33
N ILE A 174 25.41 -56.29 12.37
CA ILE A 174 26.65 -56.08 13.15
C ILE A 174 26.45 -56.46 14.63
N SER A 175 25.30 -56.10 15.21
CA SER A 175 24.98 -56.43 16.61
C SER A 175 24.87 -57.94 16.84
N THR A 176 24.38 -58.70 15.84
CA THR A 176 24.37 -60.18 15.91
C THR A 176 25.78 -60.77 15.89
N TRP A 177 26.70 -60.17 15.12
CA TRP A 177 28.10 -60.61 15.06
C TRP A 177 28.92 -60.20 16.31
N GLN A 178 28.50 -59.15 17.01
CA GLN A 178 29.18 -58.66 18.22
C GLN A 178 28.68 -59.29 19.52
N SER A 179 27.64 -60.12 19.47
CA SER A 179 27.18 -60.86 20.65
C SER A 179 28.26 -61.88 21.07
N PRO A 180 28.79 -61.83 22.31
CA PRO A 180 29.79 -62.79 22.75
C PRO A 180 29.23 -64.20 22.63
N CYS A 181 29.87 -65.06 21.83
CA CYS A 181 29.62 -66.49 21.92
C CYS A 181 30.10 -66.92 23.32
N SER A 182 29.18 -67.08 24.27
CA SER A 182 29.49 -67.72 25.55
C SER A 182 30.06 -69.10 25.26
N VAL A 183 31.35 -69.27 25.55
CA VAL A 183 32.01 -70.57 25.72
C VAL A 183 31.77 -71.11 27.11
#